data_AF-A0A7X5N195-F1
#
_entry.id   AF-A0A7X5N195-F1
#
_cell.length_a   1.000
_cell.length_b   1.000
_cell.length_c   1.000
_cell.angle_alpha   90.00
_cell.angle_beta   90.00
_cell.angle_gamma   90.00
#
_symmetry.space_group_name_H-M   'P 1'
#
loop_
_entity.id
_entity.type
_entity.pdbx_description
1 polymer ?
#
loop_
_entity_poly.entity_id
_entity_poly.type
_entity_poly.pdbx_seq_one_letter_code
_entity_poly.pdbx_strand_id
1 'polypeptide(L)'
;AYVIARLPLATRNVAMMLVVLPSWTSFLIRVYAWIGILDGNGLLNQALLALGVIRQPLQLLYTPLAAYIGIVYCYLPFMVLPLYANLVKHDQRLLEAAYDLGARPWQAFVRITLPLSRNGIVAGCMLVMIPAVGEFVIPEMLGGPDTLMIGRVLWGEFFNNRDWPVAAAVATVMLLLLLVPIVLFHRYQQRELEGRLT
;
A
#
# COMPACT_ATOMS: atom_id res chain seq x y z
N ALA A 1 -7.49 -8.30 -2.65
CA ALA A 1 -8.67 -7.71 -3.34
C ALA A 1 -9.31 -8.68 -4.34
N TYR A 2 -8.60 -9.12 -5.39
CA TYR A 2 -9.15 -10.01 -6.42
C TYR A 2 -9.80 -11.28 -5.88
N VAL A 3 -9.09 -12.03 -5.03
CA VAL A 3 -9.63 -13.23 -4.39
C VAL A 3 -10.86 -12.88 -3.54
N ILE A 4 -10.76 -11.83 -2.72
CA ILE A 4 -11.84 -11.40 -1.82
C ILE A 4 -13.12 -11.07 -2.59
N ALA A 5 -13.01 -10.36 -3.73
CA ALA A 5 -14.14 -9.99 -4.57
C ALA A 5 -14.92 -11.19 -5.14
N ARG A 6 -14.30 -12.38 -5.20
CA ARG A 6 -14.90 -13.61 -5.71
C ARG A 6 -15.41 -14.55 -4.61
N LEU A 7 -15.12 -14.27 -3.35
CA LEU A 7 -15.61 -15.08 -2.24
C LEU A 7 -17.14 -14.96 -2.08
N PRO A 8 -17.82 -16.01 -1.56
CA PRO A 8 -19.20 -15.91 -1.09
C PRO A 8 -19.42 -14.73 -0.14
N LEU A 9 -20.64 -14.17 -0.09
CA LEU A 9 -20.91 -12.91 0.62
C LEU A 9 -20.47 -12.94 2.10
N ALA A 10 -20.72 -14.05 2.81
CA ALA A 10 -20.33 -14.19 4.22
C ALA A 10 -18.81 -14.18 4.42
N THR A 11 -18.06 -15.00 3.66
CA THR A 11 -16.60 -15.09 3.77
C THR A 11 -15.90 -13.85 3.24
N ARG A 12 -16.51 -13.17 2.26
CA ARG A 12 -16.05 -11.89 1.74
C ARG A 12 -16.05 -10.81 2.82
N ASN A 13 -17.13 -10.70 3.59
CA ASN A 13 -17.23 -9.72 4.69
C ASN A 13 -16.17 -9.99 5.76
N VAL A 14 -15.97 -11.26 6.13
CA VAL A 14 -14.92 -11.66 7.09
C VAL A 14 -13.54 -11.33 6.54
N ALA A 15 -13.24 -11.65 5.28
CA ALA A 15 -11.94 -11.36 4.69
C ALA A 15 -11.67 -9.85 4.59
N MET A 16 -12.68 -9.03 4.26
CA MET A 16 -12.56 -7.57 4.28
C MET A 16 -12.36 -7.06 5.71
N MET A 17 -13.07 -7.61 6.69
CA MET A 17 -12.88 -7.27 8.10
C MET A 17 -11.44 -7.57 8.54
N LEU A 18 -10.89 -8.74 8.20
CA LEU A 18 -9.50 -9.09 8.52
C LEU A 18 -8.47 -8.14 7.90
N VAL A 19 -8.74 -7.59 6.71
CA VAL A 19 -7.87 -6.59 6.08
C VAL A 19 -7.94 -5.25 6.82
N VAL A 20 -9.13 -4.82 7.25
CA VAL A 20 -9.33 -3.51 7.88
C VAL A 20 -8.98 -3.53 9.37
N LEU A 21 -9.19 -4.65 10.06
CA LEU A 21 -9.04 -4.83 11.49
C LEU A 21 -7.69 -4.34 12.05
N PRO A 22 -6.52 -4.62 11.42
CA PRO A 22 -5.25 -4.06 11.88
C PRO A 22 -5.24 -2.54 11.97
N SER A 23 -5.98 -1.84 11.11
CA SER A 23 -6.02 -0.37 11.07
C SER A 23 -6.75 0.24 12.27
N TRP A 24 -7.56 -0.53 13.00
CA TRP A 24 -8.23 -0.08 14.21
C TRP A 24 -7.30 -0.01 15.42
N THR A 25 -6.11 -0.62 15.33
CA THR A 25 -5.08 -0.52 16.36
C THR A 25 -4.21 0.72 16.17
N SER A 26 -3.64 1.24 17.26
CA SER A 26 -2.73 2.39 17.19
C SER A 26 -1.59 2.13 16.21
N PHE A 27 -1.34 3.12 15.36
CA PHE A 27 -0.27 3.07 14.37
C PHE A 27 1.10 2.82 15.02
N LEU A 28 1.43 3.52 16.11
CA LEU A 28 2.70 3.33 16.81
C LEU A 28 2.84 1.93 17.41
N ILE A 29 1.76 1.38 17.97
CA ILE A 29 1.79 0.01 18.54
C ILE A 29 2.12 -1.01 17.45
N ARG A 30 1.54 -0.87 16.25
CA ARG A 30 1.86 -1.73 15.10
C ARG A 30 3.33 -1.63 14.68
N VAL A 31 3.86 -0.41 14.65
CA VAL A 31 5.27 -0.16 14.31
C VAL A 31 6.19 -0.82 15.36
N TYR A 32 5.92 -0.66 16.65
CA TYR A 32 6.67 -1.34 17.72
C TYR A 32 6.57 -2.87 17.63
N ALA A 33 5.40 -3.41 17.31
CA ALA A 33 5.25 -4.86 17.11
C ALA A 33 6.15 -5.35 15.96
N TRP A 34 6.25 -4.60 14.86
CA TRP A 34 7.15 -4.94 13.76
C TRP A 34 8.63 -4.83 14.12
N ILE A 35 9.02 -3.89 15.00
CA ILE A 35 10.39 -3.86 15.55
C ILE A 35 10.70 -5.18 16.25
N GLY A 36 9.83 -5.62 17.17
CA GLY A 36 10.02 -6.89 17.89
C GLY A 36 9.98 -8.14 17.00
N ILE A 37 9.26 -8.10 15.87
CA ILE A 37 9.22 -9.20 14.90
C ILE A 37 10.50 -9.25 14.05
N LEU A 38 10.99 -8.10 13.57
CA LEU A 38 12.10 -7.98 12.62
C LEU A 38 13.48 -7.85 13.26
N ASP A 39 13.54 -7.70 14.59
CA ASP A 39 14.77 -7.73 15.37
C ASP A 39 15.59 -9.00 15.06
N GLY A 40 16.92 -8.89 15.16
CA GLY A 40 17.84 -10.03 15.07
C GLY A 40 17.48 -11.17 16.04
N ASN A 41 17.02 -10.84 17.25
CA ASN A 41 16.52 -11.82 18.22
C ASN A 41 14.99 -11.92 18.23
N GLY A 42 14.31 -11.36 17.23
CA GLY A 42 12.87 -11.28 17.13
C GLY A 42 12.18 -12.58 16.71
N LEU A 43 10.84 -12.55 16.72
CA LEU A 43 9.99 -13.72 16.43
C LEU A 43 10.28 -14.34 15.05
N LEU A 44 10.55 -13.51 14.03
CA LEU A 44 10.81 -13.99 12.68
C LEU A 44 12.11 -14.80 12.62
N ASN A 45 13.19 -14.27 13.18
CA ASN A 45 14.49 -14.94 13.20
C ASN A 45 14.45 -16.23 14.03
N GLN A 46 13.77 -16.21 15.18
CA GLN A 46 13.60 -17.41 16.00
C GLN A 46 12.83 -18.51 15.25
N ALA A 47 11.75 -18.15 14.55
CA ALA A 47 10.98 -19.10 13.75
C ALA A 47 11.81 -19.68 12.58
N LEU A 48 12.56 -18.83 11.86
CA LEU A 48 13.40 -19.26 10.73
C LEU A 48 14.57 -20.15 11.17
N LEU A 49 15.17 -19.87 12.34
CA LEU A 49 16.21 -20.70 12.95
C LEU A 49 15.64 -22.05 13.40
N ALA A 50 14.47 -22.04 14.06
CA ALA A 50 13.80 -23.26 14.52
C ALA A 50 13.39 -24.18 13.35
N LEU A 51 13.02 -23.61 12.20
CA LEU A 51 12.72 -24.35 10.97
C LEU A 51 13.98 -24.79 10.19
N GLY A 52 15.18 -24.38 10.62
CA GLY A 52 16.43 -24.69 9.93
C GLY A 52 16.60 -23.99 8.57
N VAL A 53 15.80 -22.97 8.27
CA VAL A 53 15.85 -22.23 7.00
C VAL A 53 17.08 -21.31 6.93
N ILE A 54 17.48 -20.75 8.07
CA ILE A 54 18.66 -19.89 8.20
C ILE A 54 19.62 -20.46 9.25
N ARG A 55 20.92 -20.16 9.11
CA ARG A 55 21.97 -20.59 10.06
C ARG A 55 22.40 -19.49 11.03
N GLN A 56 22.12 -18.23 10.70
CA GLN A 56 22.43 -17.06 11.49
C GLN A 56 21.28 -16.05 11.39
N PRO A 57 21.04 -15.22 12.41
CA PRO A 57 19.98 -14.22 12.38
C PRO A 57 20.14 -13.25 11.20
N LEU A 58 19.03 -12.94 10.53
CA LEU A 58 18.96 -11.92 9.50
C LEU A 58 18.84 -10.54 10.17
N GLN A 59 19.71 -9.61 9.78
CA GLN A 59 19.60 -8.20 10.18
C GLN A 59 18.62 -7.49 9.25
N LEU A 60 17.32 -7.60 9.55
CA LEU A 60 16.25 -6.99 8.76
C LEU A 60 15.86 -5.62 9.31
N LEU A 61 15.85 -5.46 10.63
CA LEU A 61 15.60 -4.17 11.28
C LEU A 61 16.68 -3.15 10.88
N TYR A 62 16.29 -1.88 10.79
CA TYR A 62 17.14 -0.78 10.33
C TYR A 62 17.62 -0.92 8.88
N THR A 63 16.79 -1.51 8.02
CA THR A 63 17.06 -1.62 6.59
C THR A 63 15.90 -1.03 5.77
N PRO A 64 16.14 -0.66 4.49
CA PRO A 64 15.06 -0.28 3.57
C PRO A 64 13.96 -1.34 3.46
N LEU A 65 14.32 -2.62 3.59
CA LEU A 65 13.37 -3.72 3.50
C LEU A 65 12.39 -3.72 4.68
N ALA A 66 12.85 -3.47 5.91
CA ALA A 66 11.96 -3.33 7.06
C ALA A 66 11.00 -2.14 6.91
N ALA A 67 11.49 -1.01 6.40
CA ALA A 67 10.64 0.14 6.10
C ALA A 67 9.57 -0.20 5.05
N TYR A 68 9.92 -0.91 3.97
CA TYR A 68 8.93 -1.35 2.96
C TYR A 68 7.89 -2.29 3.55
N ILE A 69 8.28 -3.25 4.40
CA ILE A 69 7.32 -4.15 5.07
C ILE A 69 6.34 -3.33 5.92
N GLY A 70 6.84 -2.38 6.71
CA GLY A 70 6.02 -1.51 7.55
C GLY A 70 5.03 -0.69 6.73
N ILE A 71 5.50 -0.04 5.66
CA ILE A 71 4.65 0.77 4.76
C ILE A 71 3.58 -0.09 4.10
N VAL A 72 3.97 -1.23 3.51
CA VAL A 72 3.02 -2.14 2.86
C VAL A 72 1.98 -2.60 3.86
N TYR A 73 2.38 -3.07 5.04
CA TYR A 73 1.45 -3.53 6.07
C TYR A 73 0.49 -2.44 6.55
N CYS A 74 1.01 -1.24 6.88
CA CYS A 74 0.19 -0.16 7.41
C CYS A 74 -0.79 0.40 6.38
N TYR A 75 -0.42 0.38 5.08
CA TYR A 75 -1.20 1.01 4.03
C TYR A 75 -1.95 0.05 3.09
N LEU A 76 -1.77 -1.26 3.25
CA LEU A 76 -2.51 -2.29 2.52
C LEU A 76 -4.03 -2.07 2.49
N PRO A 77 -4.69 -1.67 3.58
CA PRO A 77 -6.15 -1.49 3.58
C PRO A 77 -6.60 -0.38 2.63
N PHE A 78 -5.83 0.71 2.53
CA PHE A 78 -6.12 1.82 1.62
C PHE A 78 -6.00 1.43 0.14
N MET A 79 -5.15 0.45 -0.19
CA MET A 79 -5.08 -0.12 -1.53
C MET A 79 -6.24 -1.08 -1.80
N VAL A 80 -6.53 -1.96 -0.83
CA VAL A 80 -7.48 -3.06 -1.02
C VAL A 80 -8.92 -2.55 -1.14
N LEU A 81 -9.32 -1.55 -0.36
CA LEU A 81 -10.69 -1.04 -0.32
C LEU A 81 -11.22 -0.55 -1.68
N PRO A 82 -10.60 0.44 -2.37
CA PRO A 82 -11.08 0.92 -3.66
C PRO A 82 -10.93 -0.14 -4.75
N LEU A 83 -9.88 -0.95 -4.71
CA LEU A 83 -9.67 -2.03 -5.66
C LEU A 83 -10.78 -3.09 -5.54
N TYR A 84 -11.15 -3.45 -4.32
CA TYR A 84 -12.28 -4.34 -4.04
C TYR A 84 -13.62 -3.74 -4.50
N ALA A 85 -13.88 -2.47 -4.18
CA ALA A 85 -15.12 -1.78 -4.54
C ALA A 85 -15.31 -1.69 -6.07
N ASN A 86 -14.22 -1.65 -6.82
CA ASN A 86 -14.22 -1.72 -8.28
C ASN A 86 -14.44 -3.17 -8.78
N LEU A 87 -13.65 -4.13 -8.28
CA LEU A 87 -13.68 -5.53 -8.72
C LEU A 87 -15.02 -6.23 -8.50
N VAL A 88 -15.74 -5.93 -7.41
CA VAL A 88 -17.05 -6.55 -7.12
C VAL A 88 -18.10 -6.16 -8.16
N LYS A 89 -17.91 -5.06 -8.89
CA LYS A 89 -18.83 -4.59 -9.93
C LYS A 89 -18.57 -5.24 -11.30
N HIS A 90 -17.49 -6.01 -11.44
CA HIS A 90 -17.17 -6.64 -12.72
C HIS A 90 -18.12 -7.80 -13.01
N ASP A 91 -18.61 -7.85 -14.26
CA ASP A 91 -19.41 -8.97 -14.73
C ASP A 91 -18.54 -10.23 -14.86
N GLN A 92 -18.96 -11.31 -14.20
CA GLN A 92 -18.26 -12.59 -14.23
C GLN A 92 -18.37 -13.27 -15.60
N ARG A 93 -19.39 -12.94 -16.41
CA ARG A 93 -19.59 -13.48 -17.75
C ARG A 93 -18.41 -13.21 -18.68
N LEU A 94 -17.71 -12.09 -18.49
CA LEU A 94 -16.50 -11.77 -19.25
C LEU A 94 -15.38 -12.79 -19.04
N LEU A 95 -15.29 -13.37 -17.84
CA LEU A 95 -14.31 -14.41 -17.53
C LEU A 95 -14.77 -15.77 -18.01
N GLU A 96 -16.06 -16.09 -17.88
CA GLU A 96 -16.66 -17.31 -18.43
C GLU A 96 -16.41 -17.39 -19.94
N ALA A 97 -16.73 -16.33 -20.69
CA ALA A 97 -16.47 -16.24 -22.12
C ALA A 97 -14.98 -16.38 -22.48
N ALA A 98 -14.07 -15.86 -21.63
CA ALA A 98 -12.64 -16.03 -21.84
C ALA A 98 -12.20 -17.48 -21.69
N TYR A 99 -12.75 -18.18 -20.69
CA TYR A 99 -12.47 -19.60 -20.47
C TYR A 99 -13.06 -20.46 -21.60
N ASP A 100 -14.24 -20.11 -22.11
CA ASP A 100 -14.86 -20.77 -23.27
C ASP A 100 -14.01 -20.63 -24.54
N LEU A 101 -13.34 -19.48 -24.70
CA LEU A 101 -12.37 -19.24 -25.78
C LEU A 101 -10.99 -19.88 -25.54
N GLY A 102 -10.84 -20.71 -24.50
CA GLY A 102 -9.62 -21.44 -24.18
C GLY A 102 -8.56 -20.63 -23.42
N ALA A 103 -8.91 -19.45 -22.88
CA ALA A 103 -7.97 -18.67 -22.08
C ALA A 103 -7.67 -19.36 -20.75
N ARG A 104 -6.39 -19.41 -20.36
CA ARG A 104 -5.98 -19.87 -19.03
C ARG A 104 -6.34 -18.82 -17.96
N PRO A 105 -6.50 -19.20 -16.67
CA PRO A 105 -6.83 -18.26 -15.58
C PRO A 105 -5.94 -17.02 -15.50
N TRP A 106 -4.63 -17.17 -15.70
CA TRP A 106 -3.69 -16.04 -15.70
C TRP A 106 -3.88 -15.13 -16.93
N GLN A 107 -4.24 -15.69 -18.09
CA GLN A 107 -4.50 -14.92 -19.32
C GLN A 107 -5.78 -14.10 -19.16
N ALA A 108 -6.84 -14.70 -18.62
CA ALA A 108 -8.09 -13.99 -18.34
C ALA A 108 -7.89 -12.88 -17.29
N PHE A 109 -7.05 -13.12 -16.28
CA PHE A 109 -6.68 -12.07 -15.33
C PHE A 109 -5.97 -10.89 -16.03
N VAL A 110 -4.90 -11.15 -16.77
CA VAL A 110 -4.08 -10.09 -17.40
C VAL A 110 -4.82 -9.36 -18.51
N ARG A 111 -5.64 -10.06 -19.32
CA ARG A 111 -6.31 -9.48 -20.49
C ARG A 111 -7.66 -8.83 -20.17
N ILE A 112 -8.35 -9.27 -19.12
CA ILE A 112 -9.72 -8.83 -18.82
C ILE A 112 -9.76 -8.16 -17.46
N THR A 113 -9.40 -8.89 -16.40
CA THR A 113 -9.55 -8.36 -15.03
C THR A 113 -8.65 -7.14 -14.81
N LEU A 114 -7.37 -7.22 -15.15
CA LEU A 114 -6.40 -6.17 -14.87
C LEU A 114 -6.73 -4.85 -15.60
N PRO A 115 -7.04 -4.82 -16.91
CA PRO A 115 -7.44 -3.61 -17.60
C PRO A 115 -8.76 -3.03 -17.08
N LEU A 116 -9.78 -3.86 -16.81
CA LEU A 116 -11.04 -3.40 -16.24
C LEU A 116 -10.85 -2.82 -14.82
N SER A 117 -9.88 -3.36 -14.07
CA SER A 117 -9.57 -2.91 -12.71
C SER A 117 -8.78 -1.60 -12.65
N ARG A 118 -8.37 -1.03 -13.80
CA ARG A 118 -7.48 0.13 -13.87
C ARG A 118 -7.97 1.29 -13.00
N ASN A 119 -9.26 1.62 -13.04
CA ASN A 119 -9.81 2.71 -12.25
C ASN A 119 -9.74 2.44 -10.74
N GLY A 120 -9.94 1.18 -10.32
CA GLY A 120 -9.76 0.75 -8.94
C GLY A 120 -8.30 0.79 -8.48
N ILE A 121 -7.36 0.40 -9.36
CA ILE A 121 -5.92 0.46 -9.09
C ILE A 121 -5.48 1.91 -8.90
N VAL A 122 -5.86 2.80 -9.82
CA VAL A 122 -5.49 4.22 -9.75
C VAL A 122 -6.04 4.86 -8.47
N ALA A 123 -7.32 4.60 -8.14
CA ALA A 123 -7.92 5.09 -6.89
C ALA A 123 -7.19 4.56 -5.65
N GLY A 124 -6.82 3.28 -5.63
CA GLY A 124 -6.01 2.68 -4.56
C GLY A 124 -4.63 3.29 -4.42
N CYS A 125 -3.91 3.47 -5.53
CA CYS A 125 -2.60 4.10 -5.53
C CYS A 125 -2.69 5.54 -4.99
N MET A 126 -3.73 6.29 -5.33
CA MET A 126 -3.92 7.65 -4.80
C MET A 126 -4.18 7.67 -3.30
N LEU A 127 -5.04 6.79 -2.80
CA LEU A 127 -5.32 6.69 -1.36
C LEU A 127 -4.09 6.28 -0.55
N VAL A 128 -3.22 5.43 -1.10
CA VAL A 128 -1.95 5.03 -0.46
C VAL A 128 -0.91 6.16 -0.55
N MET A 129 -0.87 6.89 -1.67
CA MET A 129 0.15 7.92 -1.89
C MET A 129 0.05 9.07 -0.89
N ILE A 130 -1.16 9.46 -0.50
CA ILE A 130 -1.40 10.56 0.45
C ILE A 130 -0.61 10.37 1.75
N PRO A 131 -0.80 9.27 2.51
CA PRO A 131 -0.03 9.04 3.71
C PRO A 131 1.41 8.58 3.44
N ALA A 132 1.68 7.82 2.37
CA ALA A 132 3.01 7.24 2.13
C ALA A 132 4.08 8.31 1.82
N VAL A 133 3.72 9.41 1.16
CA VAL A 133 4.66 10.50 0.82
C VAL A 133 5.12 11.24 2.08
N GLY A 134 4.18 11.50 3.00
CA GLY A 134 4.45 12.20 4.27
C GLY A 134 4.95 11.28 5.38
N GLU A 135 5.12 9.99 5.10
CA GLU A 135 5.52 9.01 6.11
C GLU A 135 6.96 9.29 6.60
N PHE A 136 7.10 9.42 7.91
CA PHE A 136 8.38 9.63 8.57
C PHE A 136 8.61 8.66 9.74
N VAL A 137 7.55 8.17 10.37
CA VAL A 137 7.63 7.32 11.56
C VAL A 137 8.16 5.94 11.20
N ILE A 138 7.63 5.30 10.15
CA ILE A 138 8.10 3.97 9.74
C ILE A 138 9.58 4.00 9.31
N PRO A 139 10.03 4.92 8.45
CA PRO A 139 11.44 5.03 8.08
C PRO A 139 12.36 5.39 9.24
N GLU A 140 11.88 6.19 10.19
CA GLU A 140 12.65 6.55 11.38
C GLU A 140 12.80 5.37 12.35
N MET A 141 11.75 4.55 12.51
CA MET A 141 11.71 3.50 13.52
C MET A 141 12.11 2.11 13.02
N LEU A 142 11.78 1.75 11.78
CA LEU A 142 12.12 0.45 11.16
C LEU A 142 13.25 0.58 10.15
N GLY A 143 13.36 1.74 9.52
CA GLY A 143 14.39 2.02 8.53
C GLY A 143 15.75 2.31 9.16
N GLY A 144 16.80 2.20 8.35
CA GLY A 144 18.16 2.52 8.75
C GLY A 144 18.50 4.00 8.50
N PRO A 145 19.69 4.46 8.86
CA PRO A 145 20.17 5.80 8.50
C PRO A 145 20.06 6.08 7.00
N ASP A 146 20.26 5.04 6.17
CA ASP A 146 20.24 5.15 4.70
C ASP A 146 18.83 5.16 4.09
N THR A 147 17.76 4.97 4.90
CA THR A 147 16.38 5.05 4.39
C THR A 147 15.90 6.50 4.39
N LEU A 148 16.26 7.20 3.32
CA LEU A 148 15.82 8.58 3.08
C LEU A 148 14.44 8.58 2.42
N MET A 149 13.46 9.12 3.15
CA MET A 149 12.12 9.41 2.64
C MET A 149 11.80 10.89 2.86
N ILE A 150 11.03 11.49 1.96
CA ILE A 150 10.77 12.94 1.94
C ILE A 150 10.19 13.41 3.29
N GLY A 151 9.23 12.66 3.86
CA GLY A 151 8.69 12.96 5.19
C GLY A 151 9.73 12.97 6.31
N ARG A 152 10.67 12.01 6.29
CA ARG A 152 11.77 11.94 7.26
C ARG A 152 12.75 13.10 7.10
N VAL A 153 13.12 13.43 5.87
CA VAL A 153 14.00 14.58 5.57
C VAL A 153 13.35 15.87 6.05
N LEU A 154 12.06 16.08 5.73
CA LEU A 154 11.31 17.24 6.19
C LEU A 154 11.34 17.36 7.72
N TRP A 155 11.09 16.25 8.42
CA TRP A 155 11.16 16.20 9.88
C TRP A 155 12.54 16.58 10.42
N GLY A 156 13.60 16.02 9.83
CA GLY A 156 14.99 16.31 10.19
C GLY A 156 15.36 17.77 9.99
N GLU A 157 15.03 18.35 8.84
CA GLU A 157 15.33 19.77 8.55
C GLU A 157 14.57 20.72 9.49
N PHE A 158 13.32 20.39 9.80
CA PHE A 158 12.48 21.23 10.66
C PHE A 158 12.89 21.17 12.14
N PHE A 159 13.12 19.97 12.69
CA PHE A 159 13.32 19.78 14.13
C PHE A 159 14.78 19.60 14.55
N ASN A 160 15.59 18.90 13.75
CA ASN A 160 16.99 18.61 14.09
C ASN A 160 17.90 19.75 13.66
N ASN A 161 17.84 20.12 12.38
CA ASN A 161 18.69 21.18 11.81
C ASN A 161 18.12 22.58 12.07
N ARG A 162 16.80 22.69 12.32
CA ARG A 162 16.07 23.95 12.49
C ARG A 162 16.28 24.89 11.29
N ASP A 163 16.39 24.34 10.10
CA ASP A 163 16.47 25.08 8.84
C ASP A 163 15.05 25.26 8.29
N TRP A 164 14.34 26.25 8.83
CA TRP A 164 12.97 26.57 8.45
C TRP A 164 12.83 26.91 6.96
N PRO A 165 13.76 27.66 6.33
CA PRO A 165 13.74 27.89 4.88
C PRO A 165 13.78 26.60 4.06
N VAL A 166 14.73 25.70 4.34
CA VAL A 166 14.84 24.42 3.61
C VAL A 166 13.63 23.54 3.89
N ALA A 167 13.19 23.44 5.14
CA ALA A 167 12.00 22.68 5.49
C ALA A 167 10.74 23.20 4.78
N ALA A 168 10.56 24.52 4.66
CA ALA A 168 9.46 25.11 3.90
C ALA A 168 9.52 24.77 2.41
N ALA A 169 10.72 24.76 1.81
CA ALA A 169 10.91 24.34 0.43
C ALA A 169 10.52 22.86 0.23
N VAL A 170 10.99 21.97 1.11
CA VAL A 170 10.65 20.53 1.07
C VAL A 170 9.15 20.33 1.27
N ALA A 171 8.52 21.02 2.22
CA ALA A 171 7.08 20.95 2.47
C ALA A 171 6.27 21.39 1.23
N THR A 172 6.70 22.46 0.55
CA THR A 172 6.06 22.95 -0.67
C THR A 172 6.15 21.94 -1.80
N VAL A 173 7.33 21.32 -1.99
CA VAL A 173 7.51 20.24 -2.98
C VAL A 173 6.64 19.04 -2.65
N MET A 174 6.57 18.64 -1.37
CA MET A 174 5.73 17.53 -0.91
C MET A 174 4.24 17.81 -1.17
N LEU A 175 3.79 19.05 -0.91
CA LEU A 175 2.43 19.49 -1.19
C LEU A 175 2.12 19.45 -2.68
N LEU A 176 3.02 19.91 -3.56
CA LEU A 176 2.84 19.83 -5.00
C LEU A 176 2.79 18.36 -5.48
N LEU A 177 3.65 17.50 -4.93
CA LEU A 177 3.70 16.09 -5.26
C LEU A 177 2.40 15.36 -4.88
N LEU A 178 1.73 15.79 -3.81
CA LEU A 178 0.41 15.29 -3.41
C LEU A 178 -0.73 15.87 -4.27
N LEU A 179 -0.74 17.19 -4.48
CA LEU A 179 -1.85 17.87 -5.15
C LEU A 179 -1.90 17.60 -6.66
N VAL A 180 -0.77 17.59 -7.35
CA VAL A 180 -0.72 17.48 -8.82
C VAL A 180 -1.41 16.19 -9.32
N PRO A 181 -1.09 14.99 -8.80
CA PRO A 181 -1.75 13.75 -9.22
C PRO A 181 -3.25 13.74 -8.91
N ILE A 182 -3.66 14.30 -7.77
CA ILE A 182 -5.07 14.36 -7.36
C ILE A 182 -5.86 15.25 -8.31
N VAL A 183 -5.35 16.45 -8.63
CA VAL A 183 -6.01 17.39 -9.55
C VAL A 183 -6.08 16.82 -10.97
N LEU A 184 -5.00 16.21 -11.46
CA LEU A 184 -4.99 15.56 -12.77
C LEU A 184 -6.01 14.42 -12.86
N PHE A 185 -6.12 13.61 -11.81
CA PHE A 185 -7.09 12.54 -11.75
C PHE A 185 -8.52 13.02 -11.71
N HIS A 186 -8.80 14.04 -10.88
CA HIS A 186 -10.12 14.64 -10.80
C HIS A 186 -10.56 15.20 -12.17
N ARG A 187 -9.64 15.89 -12.87
CA ARG A 187 -9.88 16.39 -14.24
C ARG A 187 -10.14 15.26 -15.24
N TYR A 188 -9.39 14.16 -15.16
CA TYR A 188 -9.60 13.01 -16.05
C TYR A 188 -10.96 12.34 -15.81
N GLN A 189 -11.34 12.12 -14.54
CA GLN A 189 -12.65 11.56 -14.20
C GLN A 189 -13.80 12.44 -14.67
N GLN A 190 -13.71 13.76 -14.47
CA GLN A 190 -14.74 14.70 -14.93
C GLN A 190 -14.94 14.62 -16.44
N ARG A 191 -13.85 14.58 -17.23
CA ARG A 191 -13.92 14.43 -18.68
C ARG A 191 -14.55 13.10 -19.13
N GLU A 192 -14.26 12.00 -18.42
CA GLU A 192 -14.86 10.70 -18.74
C GLU A 192 -16.36 10.65 -18.42
N LEU A 193 -16.81 11.36 -17.38
CA LEU A 193 -18.23 11.52 -17.04
C LEU A 193 -18.97 12.41 -18.06
N GLU A 194 -18.37 13.54 -18.44
CA GLU A 194 -18.93 14.46 -19.45
C GLU A 194 -19.07 13.80 -20.81
N GLY A 195 -18.05 13.05 -21.27
CA GLY A 195 -18.07 12.35 -22.56
C GLY A 195 -19.02 11.14 -22.63
N ARG A 196 -19.61 10.70 -21.51
CA ARG A 196 -20.67 9.67 -21.48
C ARG A 196 -22.07 10.27 -21.57
N LEU A 197 -22.22 11.57 -21.35
CA LEU A 197 -23.50 12.29 -21.35
C LEU A 197 -23.81 12.98 -22.70
N THR A 198 -22.80 13.12 -23.57
CA THR A 198 -22.91 13.63 -24.94
C THR A 198 -22.88 12.49 -25.95
#